data_AF-A0A2W5VQM3-F1
#
_entry.id   AF-A0A2W5VQM3-F1
#
_cell.length_a   1.000
_cell.length_b   1.000
_cell.length_c   1.000
_cell.angle_alpha   90.00
_cell.angle_beta   90.00
_cell.angle_gamma   90.00
#
_symmetry.space_group_name_H-M   'P 1'
#
loop_
_entity.id
_entity.type
_entity.pdbx_description
1 polymer ?
#
loop_
_entity_poly.entity_id
_entity_poly.type
_entity_poly.pdbx_seq_one_letter_code
_entity_poly.pdbx_strand_id
1 'polypeptide(L)'
;MTLATVLIDPPTTLFAGAVLALISLKLIRGRGMEEVWRVGQLAAAWGLVYGVSVAWHFFNRTDWMFFYAMDTSGLPLVPMYLVFLFVCSAWGALGGLAVAALIHVKRVGLAVGATLSAVVGFGLFLFITLDQYMHVGTTRQYLAGTAGKMTDDAAFVTATNISPIIFGLAAVGIIALQVRRARAS
;
A
#
# COMPACT_ATOMS: atom_id res chain seq x y z
N MET A 1 -21.67 -3.97 -16.53
CA MET A 1 -21.63 -3.48 -15.15
C MET A 1 -20.20 -3.08 -14.83
N THR A 2 -19.93 -1.79 -14.76
CA THR A 2 -18.63 -1.23 -14.34
C THR A 2 -18.59 -1.20 -12.82
N LEU A 3 -18.17 -2.29 -12.19
CA LEU A 3 -17.88 -2.30 -10.76
C LEU A 3 -16.45 -1.85 -10.53
N ALA A 4 -16.29 -0.98 -9.54
CA ALA A 4 -15.10 -0.25 -9.19
C ALA A 4 -13.85 -1.13 -9.14
N THR A 5 -12.83 -0.69 -9.87
CA THR A 5 -11.48 -1.23 -9.87
C THR A 5 -10.82 -0.96 -8.52
N VAL A 6 -11.05 -1.83 -7.53
CA VAL A 6 -10.35 -1.72 -6.24
C VAL A 6 -8.99 -2.40 -6.39
N LEU A 7 -7.99 -1.60 -6.73
CA LEU A 7 -6.59 -1.97 -6.55
C LEU A 7 -6.37 -2.27 -5.05
N ILE A 8 -5.64 -3.33 -4.72
CA ILE A 8 -5.36 -3.74 -3.32
C ILE A 8 -4.43 -2.77 -2.62
N ASP A 9 -3.58 -2.20 -3.44
CA ASP A 9 -2.37 -1.52 -3.03
C ASP A 9 -2.62 -0.15 -2.36
N PRO A 10 -3.64 0.64 -2.74
CA PRO A 10 -3.96 1.90 -2.07
C PRO A 10 -4.31 1.72 -0.58
N PRO A 11 -5.19 0.78 -0.14
CA PRO A 11 -5.36 0.47 1.28
C PRO A 11 -4.06 0.18 2.04
N THR A 12 -3.15 -0.61 1.46
CA THR A 12 -1.83 -0.91 2.06
C THR A 12 -1.03 0.37 2.31
N THR A 13 -0.93 1.23 1.29
CA THR A 13 -0.16 2.49 1.39
C THR A 13 -0.77 3.48 2.38
N LEU A 14 -2.10 3.56 2.46
CA LEU A 14 -2.79 4.41 3.43
C LEU A 14 -2.48 4.01 4.87
N PHE A 15 -2.59 2.71 5.18
CA PHE A 15 -2.24 2.18 6.49
C PHE A 15 -0.74 2.41 6.82
N ALA A 16 0.16 2.15 5.87
CA ALA A 16 1.59 2.36 6.08
C ALA A 16 1.94 3.83 6.36
N GLY A 17 1.30 4.77 5.64
CA GLY A 17 1.43 6.20 5.92
C GLY A 17 0.97 6.58 7.32
N ALA A 18 -0.17 6.04 7.77
CA ALA A 18 -0.68 6.23 9.13
C ALA A 18 0.31 5.74 10.20
N VAL A 19 0.90 4.55 10.02
CA VAL A 19 1.93 4.01 10.91
C VAL A 19 3.16 4.91 10.95
N LEU A 20 3.63 5.40 9.79
CA LEU A 20 4.78 6.29 9.72
C LEU A 20 4.57 7.58 10.53
N ALA A 21 3.36 8.14 10.52
CA ALA A 21 3.02 9.29 11.33
C ALA A 21 3.10 8.99 12.83
N LEU A 22 2.63 7.82 13.28
CA LEU A 22 2.77 7.40 14.68
C LEU A 22 4.23 7.21 15.09
N ILE A 23 5.07 6.63 14.23
CA ILE A 23 6.52 6.51 14.46
C ILE A 23 7.18 7.90 14.60
N SER A 24 6.66 8.88 13.87
CA SER A 24 7.15 10.26 13.86
C SER A 24 6.55 11.14 14.96
N LEU A 25 5.77 10.59 15.90
CA LEU A 25 5.00 11.34 16.89
C LEU A 25 5.82 12.36 17.69
N LYS A 26 7.02 11.98 18.17
CA LYS A 26 7.89 12.89 18.94
C LYS A 26 8.32 14.08 18.08
N LEU A 27 8.71 13.83 16.83
CA LEU A 27 9.14 14.86 15.89
C LEU A 27 7.99 15.81 15.53
N ILE A 28 6.79 15.28 15.27
CA ILE A 28 5.62 16.09 14.94
C ILE A 28 5.26 17.05 16.09
N ARG A 29 5.32 16.55 17.33
CA ARG A 29 5.07 17.37 18.52
C ARG A 29 6.13 18.45 18.74
N GLY A 30 7.39 18.18 18.40
CA GLY A 30 8.50 19.12 18.60
C GLY A 30 8.70 20.13 17.47
N ARG A 31 8.38 19.75 16.22
CA ARG A 31 8.68 20.55 15.01
C ARG A 31 7.44 21.09 14.29
N GLY A 32 6.24 20.73 14.74
CA GLY A 32 4.99 21.28 14.23
C GLY A 32 4.69 20.92 12.77
N MET A 33 4.13 21.87 12.02
CA MET A 33 3.62 21.66 10.67
C MET A 33 4.68 21.26 9.64
N GLU A 34 5.93 21.66 9.81
CA GLU A 34 7.02 21.23 8.91
C GLU A 34 7.15 19.70 8.91
N GLU A 35 7.08 19.08 10.10
CA GLU A 35 7.20 17.63 10.20
C GLU A 35 5.94 16.92 9.70
N VAL A 36 4.76 17.52 9.83
CA VAL A 36 3.52 16.99 9.24
C VAL A 36 3.68 16.81 7.73
N TRP A 37 4.16 17.84 7.04
CA TRP A 37 4.41 17.78 5.60
C TRP A 37 5.49 16.78 5.24
N ARG A 38 6.60 16.74 6.00
CA ARG A 38 7.68 15.78 5.78
C ARG A 38 7.19 14.33 5.92
N VAL A 39 6.36 14.03 6.91
CA VAL A 39 5.74 12.71 7.07
C VAL A 39 4.86 12.37 5.88
N GLY A 40 4.04 13.32 5.40
CA GLY A 40 3.25 13.13 4.19
C GLY A 40 4.11 12.81 2.96
N GLN A 41 5.21 13.53 2.76
CA GLN A 41 6.16 13.29 1.66
C GLN A 41 6.85 11.93 1.76
N LEU A 42 7.31 11.55 2.96
CA LEU A 42 7.93 10.24 3.19
C LEU A 42 6.93 9.11 2.97
N ALA A 43 5.67 9.29 3.38
CA ALA A 43 4.61 8.32 3.16
C ALA A 43 4.25 8.19 1.68
N ALA A 44 4.19 9.30 0.93
CA ALA A 44 4.03 9.26 -0.52
C ALA A 44 5.19 8.56 -1.23
N ALA A 45 6.43 8.89 -0.84
CA ALA A 45 7.63 8.25 -1.40
C ALA A 45 7.62 6.74 -1.12
N TRP A 46 7.23 6.32 0.08
CA TRP A 46 7.07 4.91 0.39
C TRP A 46 5.95 4.26 -0.45
N GLY A 47 4.80 4.92 -0.59
CA GLY A 47 3.71 4.46 -1.43
C GLY A 47 4.13 4.27 -2.90
N LEU A 48 4.96 5.17 -3.42
CA LEU A 48 5.56 5.04 -4.76
C LEU A 48 6.47 3.81 -4.84
N VAL A 49 7.38 3.63 -3.88
CA VAL A 49 8.29 2.48 -3.84
C VAL A 49 7.50 1.16 -3.77
N TYR A 50 6.43 1.13 -2.98
CA TYR A 50 5.53 -0.01 -2.92
C TYR A 50 4.89 -0.29 -4.28
N GLY A 51 4.32 0.71 -4.94
CA GLY A 51 3.76 0.54 -6.29
C GLY A 51 4.80 0.09 -7.33
N VAL A 52 6.04 0.56 -7.22
CA VAL A 52 7.17 0.09 -8.06
C VAL A 52 7.52 -1.36 -7.75
N SER A 53 7.50 -1.76 -6.48
CA SER A 53 7.87 -3.12 -6.07
C SER A 53 6.94 -4.19 -6.65
N VAL A 54 5.66 -3.86 -6.86
CA VAL A 54 4.65 -4.78 -7.41
C VAL A 54 4.44 -4.61 -8.93
N ALA A 55 5.34 -3.88 -9.61
CA ALA A 55 5.26 -3.67 -11.06
C ALA A 55 5.14 -4.98 -11.84
N TRP A 56 5.93 -5.99 -11.44
CA TRP A 56 5.95 -7.27 -12.12
C TRP A 56 4.57 -7.94 -12.09
N HIS A 57 3.89 -7.94 -10.94
CA HIS A 57 2.53 -8.46 -10.80
C HIS A 57 1.55 -7.67 -11.67
N PHE A 58 1.65 -6.35 -11.68
CA PHE A 58 0.81 -5.49 -12.52
C PHE A 58 0.87 -5.84 -14.00
N PHE A 59 2.07 -6.08 -14.54
CA PHE A 59 2.24 -6.35 -15.97
C PHE A 59 2.12 -7.82 -16.38
N ASN A 60 2.44 -8.76 -15.49
CA ASN A 60 2.50 -10.19 -15.83
C ASN A 60 1.33 -11.00 -15.27
N ARG A 61 0.64 -10.45 -14.26
CA ARG A 61 -0.45 -11.08 -13.51
C ARG A 61 -1.55 -10.04 -13.25
N THR A 62 -1.91 -9.31 -14.32
CA THR A 62 -2.81 -8.16 -14.28
C THR A 62 -4.19 -8.51 -13.74
N ASP A 63 -4.81 -9.60 -14.22
CA ASP A 63 -6.12 -10.05 -13.73
C ASP A 63 -6.12 -10.30 -12.21
N TRP A 64 -5.02 -10.86 -11.67
CA TRP A 64 -4.83 -11.06 -10.24
C TRP A 64 -4.72 -9.73 -9.46
N MET A 65 -3.98 -8.76 -9.98
CA MET A 65 -3.87 -7.41 -9.40
C MET A 65 -5.21 -6.66 -9.35
N PHE A 66 -6.15 -7.02 -10.23
CA PHE A 66 -7.52 -6.51 -10.25
C PHE A 66 -8.54 -7.50 -9.63
N PHE A 67 -8.09 -8.54 -8.93
CA PHE A 67 -8.93 -9.54 -8.28
C PHE A 67 -9.99 -10.18 -9.16
N TYR A 68 -9.68 -10.34 -10.44
CA TYR A 68 -10.63 -10.92 -11.39
C TYR A 68 -11.94 -10.12 -11.49
N ALA A 69 -11.94 -8.85 -11.05
CA ALA A 69 -13.11 -7.98 -11.10
C ALA A 69 -13.46 -7.55 -12.53
N MET A 70 -12.50 -7.67 -13.45
CA MET A 70 -12.67 -7.38 -14.88
C MET A 70 -11.71 -8.20 -15.75
N ASP A 71 -12.01 -8.30 -17.04
CA ASP A 71 -11.10 -8.82 -18.06
C ASP A 71 -10.07 -7.73 -18.41
N THR A 72 -8.78 -8.04 -18.26
CA THR A 72 -7.69 -7.07 -18.46
C THR A 72 -7.01 -7.17 -19.83
N SER A 73 -7.42 -8.11 -20.69
CA SER A 73 -6.74 -8.44 -21.95
C SER A 73 -6.63 -7.29 -22.98
N GLY A 74 -7.49 -6.27 -22.87
CA GLY A 74 -7.50 -5.10 -23.76
C GLY A 74 -7.10 -3.78 -23.09
N LEU A 75 -6.61 -3.80 -21.85
CA LEU A 75 -6.36 -2.59 -21.09
C LEU A 75 -5.04 -1.90 -21.49
N PRO A 76 -5.01 -0.56 -21.52
CA PRO A 76 -3.77 0.18 -21.74
C PRO A 76 -2.92 0.15 -20.46
N LEU A 77 -2.13 -0.91 -20.28
CA LEU A 77 -1.45 -1.20 -19.02
C LEU A 77 -0.47 -0.11 -18.57
N VAL A 78 0.26 0.52 -19.49
CA VAL A 78 1.25 1.57 -19.15
C VAL A 78 0.59 2.80 -18.51
N PRO A 79 -0.40 3.48 -19.14
CA PRO A 79 -1.06 4.61 -18.49
C PRO A 79 -1.83 4.20 -17.23
N MET A 80 -2.41 2.99 -17.19
CA MET A 80 -3.03 2.48 -15.98
C MET A 80 -2.02 2.29 -14.84
N TYR A 81 -0.81 1.83 -15.15
CA TYR A 81 0.25 1.69 -14.18
C TYR A 81 0.73 3.04 -13.63
N LEU A 82 0.81 4.08 -14.48
CA LEU A 82 1.10 5.44 -14.01
C LEU A 82 0.03 5.97 -13.05
N VAL A 83 -1.25 5.71 -13.35
CA VAL A 83 -2.36 6.04 -12.45
C VAL A 83 -2.24 5.25 -11.15
N PHE A 84 -1.93 3.95 -11.23
CA PHE A 84 -1.70 3.10 -10.07
C PHE A 84 -0.61 3.64 -9.15
N LEU A 85 0.57 3.99 -9.70
CA LEU A 85 1.67 4.59 -8.94
C LEU A 85 1.27 5.90 -8.26
N PHE A 86 0.53 6.74 -8.98
CA PHE A 86 0.00 7.98 -8.42
C PHE A 86 -0.95 7.72 -7.26
N VAL A 87 -1.90 6.78 -7.41
CA VAL A 87 -2.86 6.43 -6.36
C VAL A 87 -2.16 5.86 -5.13
N CYS A 88 -1.21 4.95 -5.29
CA CYS A 88 -0.40 4.42 -4.18
C CYS A 88 0.36 5.54 -3.43
N SER A 89 0.96 6.47 -4.17
CA SER A 89 1.66 7.62 -3.57
C SER A 89 0.70 8.55 -2.84
N ALA A 90 -0.45 8.85 -3.46
CA ALA A 90 -1.47 9.72 -2.89
C ALA A 90 -2.09 9.11 -1.62
N TRP A 91 -2.38 7.81 -1.61
CA TRP A 91 -2.94 7.14 -0.43
C TRP A 91 -1.95 7.07 0.72
N GLY A 92 -0.67 6.80 0.41
CA GLY A 92 0.42 6.95 1.37
C GLY A 92 0.45 8.33 2.02
N ALA A 93 0.49 9.39 1.20
CA ALA A 93 0.43 10.76 1.70
C ALA A 93 -0.82 11.05 2.53
N LEU A 94 -2.00 10.63 2.06
CA LEU A 94 -3.27 10.86 2.77
C LEU A 94 -3.25 10.22 4.16
N GLY A 95 -2.83 8.96 4.27
CA GLY A 95 -2.70 8.27 5.56
C GLY A 95 -1.71 8.97 6.49
N GLY A 96 -0.53 9.33 5.96
CA GLY A 96 0.50 10.05 6.72
C GLY A 96 0.06 11.44 7.19
N LEU A 97 -0.51 12.24 6.29
CA LEU A 97 -0.97 13.60 6.58
C LEU A 97 -2.14 13.61 7.56
N ALA A 98 -3.14 12.74 7.37
CA ALA A 98 -4.31 12.69 8.24
C ALA A 98 -3.91 12.36 9.68
N VAL A 99 -3.07 11.34 9.88
CA VAL A 99 -2.62 10.94 11.22
C VAL A 99 -1.64 11.96 11.80
N ALA A 100 -0.72 12.50 11.00
CA ALA A 100 0.22 13.52 11.46
C ALA A 100 -0.50 14.82 11.87
N ALA A 101 -1.54 15.23 11.14
CA ALA A 101 -2.36 16.38 11.49
C ALA A 101 -3.07 16.16 12.84
N LEU A 102 -3.64 14.97 13.07
CA LEU A 102 -4.26 14.62 14.35
C LEU A 102 -3.26 14.66 15.52
N ILE A 103 -2.03 14.18 15.30
CA ILE A 103 -0.95 14.26 16.29
C ILE A 103 -0.59 15.72 16.56
N HIS A 104 -0.46 16.55 15.52
CA HIS A 104 -0.11 17.96 15.63
C HIS A 104 -1.12 18.75 16.47
N VAL A 105 -2.41 18.53 16.26
CA VAL A 105 -3.49 19.15 17.06
C VAL A 105 -3.75 18.44 18.39
N LYS A 106 -2.79 17.63 18.87
CA LYS A 106 -2.80 16.92 20.16
C LYS A 106 -3.94 15.91 20.34
N ARG A 107 -4.57 15.45 19.25
CA ARG A 107 -5.64 14.43 19.25
C ARG A 107 -5.08 13.03 19.03
N VAL A 108 -4.10 12.63 19.84
CA VAL A 108 -3.37 11.35 19.63
C VAL A 108 -4.28 10.13 19.76
N GLY A 109 -5.30 10.14 20.63
CA GLY A 109 -6.28 9.05 20.69
C GLY A 109 -7.01 8.82 19.38
N LEU A 110 -7.39 9.91 18.68
CA LEU A 110 -8.00 9.82 17.34
C LEU A 110 -6.99 9.38 16.28
N ALA A 111 -5.72 9.80 16.39
CA ALA A 111 -4.66 9.38 15.50
C ALA A 111 -4.42 7.85 15.57
N VAL A 112 -4.38 7.30 16.79
CA VAL A 112 -4.28 5.85 17.01
C VAL A 112 -5.54 5.15 16.53
N GLY A 113 -6.72 5.65 16.89
CA GLY A 113 -8.00 5.11 16.42
C GLY A 113 -8.08 5.02 14.90
N ALA A 114 -7.76 6.11 14.20
CA ALA A 114 -7.73 6.14 12.73
C ALA A 114 -6.73 5.13 12.14
N THR A 115 -5.55 4.99 12.75
CA THR A 115 -4.55 4.01 12.31
C THR A 115 -5.06 2.58 12.50
N LEU A 116 -5.65 2.27 13.65
CA LEU A 116 -6.24 0.96 13.93
C LEU A 116 -7.41 0.65 13.00
N SER A 117 -8.27 1.64 12.70
CA SER A 117 -9.35 1.49 11.73
C SER A 117 -8.81 1.20 10.32
N ALA A 118 -7.71 1.82 9.91
CA ALA A 118 -7.05 1.51 8.64
C ALA A 118 -6.48 0.08 8.62
N VAL A 119 -5.86 -0.38 9.72
CA VAL A 119 -5.40 -1.78 9.87
C VAL A 119 -6.56 -2.76 9.76
N VAL A 120 -7.66 -2.52 10.49
CA VAL A 120 -8.84 -3.38 10.48
C VAL A 120 -9.49 -3.39 9.10
N GLY A 121 -9.64 -2.22 8.47
CA GLY A 121 -10.17 -2.12 7.10
C GLY A 121 -9.33 -2.91 6.10
N PHE A 122 -8.01 -2.82 6.19
CA PHE A 122 -7.10 -3.61 5.36
C PHE A 122 -7.22 -5.12 5.65
N GLY A 123 -7.27 -5.53 6.92
CA GLY A 123 -7.45 -6.94 7.29
C GLY A 123 -8.77 -7.52 6.81
N LEU A 124 -9.87 -6.77 6.93
CA LEU A 124 -11.19 -7.16 6.41
C LEU A 124 -11.17 -7.28 4.88
N PHE A 125 -10.50 -6.36 4.21
CA PHE A 125 -10.36 -6.40 2.76
C PHE A 125 -9.61 -7.66 2.31
N LEU A 126 -8.46 -7.97 2.92
CA LEU A 126 -7.71 -9.19 2.65
C LEU A 126 -8.55 -10.44 2.94
N PHE A 127 -9.32 -10.44 4.04
CA PHE A 127 -10.19 -11.56 4.37
C PHE A 127 -11.25 -11.82 3.29
N ILE A 128 -11.89 -10.78 2.78
CA ILE A 128 -12.93 -10.89 1.72
C ILE A 128 -12.32 -11.31 0.38
N THR A 129 -11.06 -10.97 0.14
CA THR A 129 -10.36 -11.21 -1.14
C THR A 129 -9.37 -12.37 -1.10
N LEU A 130 -9.36 -13.14 0.00
CA LEU A 130 -8.34 -14.15 0.27
C LEU A 130 -8.32 -15.25 -0.79
N ASP A 131 -9.49 -15.72 -1.23
CA ASP A 131 -9.58 -16.77 -2.23
C ASP A 131 -9.00 -16.32 -3.58
N GLN A 132 -9.35 -15.12 -4.03
CA GLN A 132 -8.79 -14.50 -5.23
C GLN A 132 -7.27 -14.36 -5.10
N TYR A 133 -6.79 -13.99 -3.91
CA TYR A 133 -5.37 -13.86 -3.61
C TYR A 133 -4.58 -15.15 -3.79
N MET A 134 -5.19 -16.30 -3.44
CA MET A 134 -4.53 -17.61 -3.43
C MET A 134 -4.45 -18.29 -4.80
N HIS A 135 -5.17 -17.78 -5.79
CA HIS A 135 -5.21 -18.34 -7.14
C HIS A 135 -4.61 -17.39 -8.15
N VAL A 136 -3.89 -17.92 -9.13
CA VAL A 136 -3.23 -17.14 -10.19
C VAL A 136 -3.68 -17.66 -11.55
N GLY A 137 -4.17 -16.75 -12.39
CA GLY A 137 -4.63 -17.05 -13.74
C GLY A 137 -5.24 -15.82 -14.41
N THR A 138 -6.01 -16.06 -15.46
CA THR A 138 -6.86 -15.03 -16.07
C THR A 138 -8.22 -14.95 -15.38
N THR A 139 -8.94 -13.85 -15.55
CA THR A 139 -10.32 -13.69 -15.06
C THR A 139 -11.22 -14.82 -15.54
N ARG A 140 -11.06 -15.25 -16.80
CA ARG A 140 -11.81 -16.40 -17.34
C ARG A 140 -11.48 -17.70 -16.62
N GLN A 141 -10.19 -17.97 -16.38
CA GLN A 141 -9.76 -19.19 -15.68
C GLN A 141 -10.23 -19.20 -14.23
N TYR A 142 -10.16 -18.06 -13.54
CA TYR A 142 -10.63 -17.94 -12.15
C TYR A 142 -12.15 -18.18 -12.06
N LEU A 143 -12.94 -17.51 -12.90
CA LEU A 143 -14.40 -17.70 -12.94
C LEU A 143 -14.82 -19.11 -13.38
N ALA A 144 -14.00 -19.80 -14.19
CA ALA A 144 -14.22 -21.18 -14.57
C ALA A 144 -13.74 -22.21 -13.52
N GLY A 145 -13.12 -21.77 -12.42
CA GLY A 145 -12.56 -22.66 -11.39
C GLY A 145 -11.31 -23.42 -11.83
N THR A 146 -10.63 -22.96 -12.89
CA THR A 146 -9.43 -23.59 -13.46
C THR A 146 -8.14 -22.79 -13.21
N ALA A 147 -8.21 -21.69 -12.45
CA ALA A 147 -7.01 -20.96 -12.04
C ALA A 147 -6.17 -21.83 -11.09
N GLY A 148 -4.86 -21.87 -11.31
CA GLY A 148 -3.93 -22.63 -10.47
C GLY A 148 -3.71 -21.95 -9.13
N LYS A 149 -3.18 -22.68 -8.15
CA LYS A 149 -2.76 -22.06 -6.88
C LYS A 149 -1.51 -21.21 -7.11
N MET A 150 -1.39 -20.12 -6.37
CA MET A 150 -0.23 -19.23 -6.47
C MET A 150 1.11 -19.94 -6.18
N THR A 151 1.10 -20.99 -5.35
CA THR A 151 2.28 -21.79 -4.99
C THR A 151 2.85 -22.57 -6.15
N ASP A 152 2.04 -22.83 -7.17
CA ASP A 152 2.41 -23.66 -8.31
C ASP A 152 3.05 -22.80 -9.42
N ASP A 153 2.98 -21.48 -9.31
CA ASP A 153 3.58 -20.49 -10.22
C ASP A 153 4.91 -19.96 -9.65
N ALA A 154 6.03 -20.59 -10.05
CA ALA A 154 7.36 -20.24 -9.57
C ALA A 154 7.75 -18.77 -9.85
N ALA A 155 7.27 -18.19 -10.95
CA ALA A 155 7.56 -16.80 -11.28
C ALA A 155 6.80 -15.86 -10.33
N PHE A 156 5.53 -16.16 -10.06
CA PHE A 156 4.72 -15.44 -9.09
C PHE A 156 5.32 -15.51 -7.67
N VAL A 157 5.71 -16.71 -7.22
CA VAL A 157 6.35 -16.90 -5.90
C VAL A 157 7.64 -16.08 -5.81
N THR A 158 8.47 -16.10 -6.85
CA THR A 158 9.72 -15.34 -6.89
C THR A 158 9.46 -13.83 -6.77
N ALA A 159 8.54 -13.30 -7.58
CA ALA A 159 8.18 -11.87 -7.52
C ALA A 159 7.60 -11.48 -6.15
N THR A 160 6.78 -12.34 -5.56
CA THR A 160 6.18 -12.14 -4.23
C THR A 160 7.21 -12.22 -3.11
N ASN A 161 8.33 -12.91 -3.29
CA ASN A 161 9.45 -12.89 -2.35
C ASN A 161 10.34 -11.64 -2.48
N ILE A 162 10.47 -11.10 -3.70
CA ILE A 162 11.30 -9.92 -3.97
C ILE A 162 10.60 -8.63 -3.54
N SER A 163 9.29 -8.49 -3.83
CA SER A 163 8.56 -7.23 -3.60
C SER A 163 8.64 -6.75 -2.13
N PRO A 164 8.42 -7.63 -1.12
CA PRO A 164 8.56 -7.27 0.29
C PRO A 164 9.95 -6.85 0.71
N ILE A 165 11.00 -7.35 0.05
CA ILE A 165 12.37 -6.92 0.33
C ILE A 165 12.52 -5.46 -0.11
N ILE A 166 12.03 -5.09 -1.30
CA ILE A 166 12.14 -3.72 -1.84
C ILE A 166 11.42 -2.72 -0.93
N PHE A 167 10.13 -2.91 -0.70
CA PHE A 167 9.37 -1.95 0.11
C PHE A 167 9.72 -2.03 1.60
N GLY A 168 10.17 -3.21 2.08
CA GLY A 168 10.63 -3.42 3.44
C GLY A 168 11.92 -2.68 3.74
N LEU A 169 12.90 -2.73 2.84
CA LEU A 169 14.14 -1.96 2.97
C LEU A 169 13.86 -0.44 2.99
N ALA A 170 12.95 0.03 2.14
CA ALA A 170 12.52 1.42 2.16
C ALA A 170 11.84 1.81 3.49
N ALA A 171 10.96 0.96 4.02
CA ALA A 171 10.34 1.18 5.32
C ALA A 171 11.38 1.27 6.44
N VAL A 172 12.31 0.31 6.50
CA VAL A 172 13.39 0.28 7.50
C VAL A 172 14.25 1.54 7.41
N GLY A 173 14.62 1.97 6.19
CA GLY A 173 15.40 3.19 5.98
C GLY A 173 14.69 4.44 6.51
N ILE A 174 13.40 4.59 6.20
CA ILE A 174 12.57 5.71 6.69
C ILE A 174 12.44 5.67 8.21
N ILE A 175 12.17 4.51 8.80
CA ILE A 175 12.04 4.33 10.25
C ILE A 175 13.35 4.67 10.94
N ALA A 176 14.48 4.15 10.46
CA ALA A 176 15.80 4.43 11.02
C ALA A 176 16.13 5.92 10.96
N LEU A 177 15.81 6.59 9.84
CA LEU A 177 15.93 8.04 9.69
C LEU A 177 15.11 8.78 10.75
N GLN A 178 13.83 8.45 10.91
CA GLN A 178 12.96 9.13 11.86
C GLN A 178 13.36 8.89 13.32
N VAL A 179 13.74 7.66 13.68
CA VAL A 179 14.25 7.35 15.02
C VAL A 179 15.53 8.14 15.32
N ARG A 180 16.47 8.19 14.38
CA ARG A 180 17.70 8.97 14.55
C ARG A 180 17.40 10.46 14.74
N ARG A 181 16.50 11.03 13.94
CA ARG A 181 16.09 12.43 14.05
C ARG A 181 15.40 12.72 15.38
N ALA A 182 14.55 11.82 15.86
CA ALA A 182 13.83 11.96 17.12
C ALA A 182 14.76 11.89 18.35
N ARG A 183 15.90 11.19 18.25
CA ARG A 183 16.94 11.16 19.29
C ARG A 183 17.75 12.45 19.34
N ALA A 184 17.88 13.16 18.22
CA ALA A 184 18.62 14.41 18.11
C ALA A 184 17.79 15.67 18.44
N SER A 185 16.49 15.51 18.72
CA SER A 185 15.55 16.56 19.14
C SER A 185 15.15 16.42 20.60
#